data_AF-A0A0A6UN33-F1
#
_entry.id   AF-A0A0A6UN33-F1
#
_cell.length_a   1.000
_cell.length_b   1.000
_cell.length_c   1.000
_cell.angle_alpha   90.00
_cell.angle_beta   90.00
_cell.angle_gamma   90.00
#
_symmetry.space_group_name_H-M   'P 1'
#
loop_
_entity.id
_entity.type
_entity.pdbx_description
1 polymer ?
#
loop_
_entity_poly.entity_id
_entity_poly.type
_entity_poly.pdbx_seq_one_letter_code
_entity_poly.pdbx_strand_id
1 'polypeptide(L)'
;MLAACGKGSGTVQPTETTAQAVQRVEELVEEAFARIPAGATLQFNDGTDRMPCDDPTDNGPKGRIFVEKRYKVVPSAAGAWPADQAIPALVAFWAERGYRLHDDGRDRRDPKYVVETPDGYMVIVKGWNRGDHYDYTLTGSSPCIWANGTPDPQ
;
A
#
# COMPACT_ATOMS: atom_id res chain seq x y z
N MET A 1 6.83 54.08 -7.80
CA MET A 1 7.96 53.21 -7.44
C MET A 1 7.44 52.09 -6.55
N LEU A 2 7.75 50.85 -6.97
CA LEU A 2 7.95 49.61 -6.20
C LEU A 2 6.83 49.05 -5.29
N ALA A 3 6.44 47.84 -5.68
CA ALA A 3 5.63 46.86 -4.96
C ALA A 3 6.35 46.26 -3.74
N ALA A 4 5.58 45.65 -2.84
CA ALA A 4 6.08 44.58 -1.97
C ALA A 4 4.96 43.55 -1.69
N CYS A 5 5.06 42.40 -2.35
CA CYS A 5 4.31 41.19 -2.07
C CYS A 5 4.92 40.48 -0.85
N GLY A 6 4.11 40.20 0.17
CA GLY A 6 4.45 39.30 1.28
C GLY A 6 3.72 37.97 1.13
N LYS A 7 4.37 37.02 0.44
CA LYS A 7 3.90 35.66 0.14
C LYS A 7 3.76 34.86 1.45
N GLY A 8 2.59 34.23 1.65
CA GLY A 8 2.34 33.36 2.79
C GLY A 8 3.34 32.21 2.85
N SER A 9 4.05 32.11 3.97
CA SER A 9 4.85 30.95 4.36
C SER A 9 3.91 29.81 4.72
N GLY A 10 3.61 28.97 3.73
CA GLY A 10 2.98 27.67 3.97
C GLY A 10 3.93 26.82 4.81
N THR A 11 3.54 26.52 6.04
CA THR A 11 4.20 25.54 6.90
C THR A 11 4.33 24.22 6.15
N VAL A 12 5.56 23.87 5.76
CA VAL A 12 5.86 22.57 5.18
C VAL A 12 5.64 21.54 6.28
N GLN A 13 4.63 20.69 6.14
CA GLN A 13 4.41 19.61 7.09
C GLN A 13 5.55 18.59 6.96
N PRO A 14 6.07 18.05 8.08
CA PRO A 14 7.09 17.03 8.01
C PRO A 14 6.59 15.83 7.24
N THR A 15 7.33 15.42 6.20
CA THR A 15 7.13 14.09 5.63
C THR A 15 7.71 13.06 6.58
N GLU A 16 7.06 11.91 6.68
CA GLU A 16 7.60 10.76 7.39
C GLU A 16 8.95 10.30 6.81
N THR A 17 9.72 9.60 7.64
CA THR A 17 10.98 8.97 7.26
C THR A 17 10.73 7.62 6.58
N THR A 18 11.76 7.07 5.90
CA THR A 18 11.69 5.71 5.36
C THR A 18 11.33 4.67 6.44
N ALA A 19 11.89 4.78 7.64
CA ALA A 19 11.62 3.81 8.71
C ALA A 19 10.15 3.83 9.16
N GLN A 20 9.56 5.03 9.28
CA GLN A 20 8.13 5.18 9.58
C GLN A 20 7.26 4.63 8.45
N ALA A 21 7.63 4.88 7.20
CA ALA A 21 6.90 4.35 6.06
C ALA A 21 6.96 2.82 5.94
N VAL A 22 8.12 2.23 6.22
CA VAL A 22 8.26 0.77 6.33
C VAL A 22 7.32 0.23 7.40
N GLN A 23 7.38 0.78 8.62
CA GLN A 23 6.53 0.34 9.71
C GLN A 23 5.04 0.42 9.33
N ARG A 24 4.60 1.54 8.75
CA ARG A 24 3.21 1.75 8.37
C ARG A 24 2.75 0.79 7.26
N VAL A 25 3.61 0.52 6.27
CA VAL A 25 3.34 -0.50 5.24
C VAL A 25 3.13 -1.88 5.87
N GLU A 26 3.99 -2.29 6.80
CA GLU A 26 3.86 -3.59 7.48
C GLU A 26 2.57 -3.68 8.28
N GLU A 27 2.25 -2.64 9.08
CA GLU A 27 1.00 -2.57 9.85
C GLU A 27 -0.24 -2.72 8.95
N LEU A 28 -0.27 -2.03 7.81
CA LEU A 28 -1.39 -2.12 6.87
C LEU A 28 -1.56 -3.51 6.25
N VAL A 29 -0.44 -4.20 5.95
CA VAL A 29 -0.49 -5.57 5.44
C VAL A 29 -0.96 -6.54 6.53
N GLU A 30 -0.45 -6.41 7.76
CA GLU A 30 -0.87 -7.24 8.89
C GLU A 30 -2.35 -7.04 9.24
N GLU A 31 -2.82 -5.79 9.26
CA GLU A 31 -4.24 -5.47 9.46
C GLU A 31 -5.13 -6.11 8.40
N ALA A 32 -4.72 -6.04 7.12
CA ALA A 32 -5.44 -6.68 6.03
C ALA A 32 -5.44 -8.22 6.20
N PHE A 33 -4.30 -8.81 6.49
CA PHE A 33 -4.18 -10.25 6.69
C PHE A 33 -5.02 -10.76 7.87
N ALA A 34 -5.14 -9.99 8.95
CA ALA A 34 -6.00 -10.34 10.07
C ALA A 34 -7.50 -10.44 9.71
N ARG A 35 -7.91 -9.97 8.52
CA ARG A 35 -9.30 -9.95 8.06
C ARG A 35 -9.64 -11.03 7.04
N ILE A 36 -8.64 -11.66 6.43
CA ILE A 36 -8.90 -12.81 5.57
C ILE A 36 -9.22 -14.06 6.41
N PRO A 37 -9.85 -15.09 5.81
CA PRO A 37 -10.17 -16.31 6.54
C PRO A 37 -8.95 -16.96 7.19
N ALA A 38 -9.13 -17.50 8.39
CA ALA A 38 -8.09 -18.22 9.11
C ALA A 38 -7.59 -19.46 8.33
N GLY A 39 -6.40 -19.94 8.67
CA GLY A 39 -5.79 -21.12 8.05
C GLY A 39 -4.76 -20.80 6.96
N ALA A 40 -4.27 -19.56 6.92
CA ALA A 40 -3.12 -19.15 6.11
C ALA A 40 -2.06 -18.44 6.98
N THR A 41 -0.88 -18.19 6.41
CA THR A 41 0.19 -17.35 6.98
C THR A 41 0.65 -16.31 5.96
N LEU A 42 1.27 -15.23 6.42
CA LEU A 42 2.00 -14.31 5.54
C LEU A 42 3.43 -14.76 5.36
N GLN A 43 3.91 -14.70 4.12
CA GLN A 43 5.30 -14.89 3.76
C GLN A 43 5.77 -13.69 2.94
N PHE A 44 6.85 -13.03 3.36
CA PHE A 44 7.48 -11.98 2.54
C PHE A 44 7.85 -12.55 1.17
N ASN A 45 7.42 -11.86 0.11
CA ASN A 45 7.67 -12.29 -1.26
C ASN A 45 8.76 -11.44 -1.91
N ASP A 46 8.54 -10.12 -1.95
CA ASP A 46 9.45 -9.14 -2.52
C ASP A 46 9.06 -7.72 -2.06
N GLY A 47 9.91 -6.74 -2.38
CA GLY A 47 9.70 -5.34 -2.00
C GLY A 47 11.00 -4.60 -1.82
N THR A 48 10.92 -3.29 -1.60
CA THR A 48 12.05 -2.44 -1.27
C THR A 48 11.61 -1.26 -0.42
N ASP A 49 12.54 -0.79 0.41
CA ASP A 49 12.34 0.37 1.27
C ASP A 49 12.64 1.69 0.54
N ARG A 50 13.18 1.61 -0.69
CA ARG A 50 13.74 2.77 -1.40
C ARG A 50 13.55 2.67 -2.91
N MET A 51 12.32 2.63 -3.39
CA MET A 51 12.05 2.81 -4.82
C MET A 51 12.01 4.30 -5.16
N PRO A 52 12.67 4.77 -6.23
CA PRO A 52 12.57 6.16 -6.66
C PRO A 52 11.13 6.54 -7.03
N CYS A 53 10.69 7.73 -6.60
CA CYS A 53 9.50 8.38 -7.15
C CYS A 53 9.89 9.22 -8.36
N ASP A 54 10.07 8.57 -9.50
CA ASP A 54 10.48 9.20 -10.76
C ASP A 54 9.46 9.03 -11.89
N ASP A 55 8.27 8.51 -11.59
CA ASP A 55 7.16 8.42 -12.55
C ASP A 55 6.85 9.83 -13.11
N PRO A 56 6.91 10.04 -14.43
CA PRO A 56 6.63 11.33 -15.05
C PRO A 56 5.24 11.89 -14.72
N THR A 57 4.29 11.04 -14.35
CA THR A 57 2.90 11.39 -14.04
C THR A 57 2.70 11.80 -12.58
N ASP A 58 3.65 11.51 -11.68
CA ASP A 58 3.58 11.95 -10.28
C ASP A 58 3.69 13.48 -10.15
N ASN A 59 4.35 14.15 -11.10
CA ASN A 59 4.52 15.62 -11.16
C ASN A 59 5.15 16.27 -9.91
N GLY A 60 5.66 15.51 -8.93
CA GLY A 60 6.27 16.05 -7.73
C GLY A 60 7.80 16.24 -7.84
N PRO A 61 8.43 16.78 -6.78
CA PRO A 61 9.88 16.99 -6.75
C PRO A 61 10.69 15.70 -6.95
N LYS A 62 11.79 15.79 -7.71
CA LYS A 62 12.74 14.67 -7.87
C LYS A 62 13.46 14.36 -6.55
N GLY A 63 13.86 13.11 -6.36
CA GLY A 63 14.63 12.66 -5.20
C GLY A 63 13.80 12.08 -4.05
N ARG A 64 12.47 12.12 -4.16
CA ARG A 64 11.57 11.35 -3.29
C ARG A 64 11.67 9.86 -3.60
N ILE A 65 11.28 9.05 -2.62
CA ILE A 65 11.20 7.60 -2.71
C ILE A 65 9.85 7.11 -2.19
N PHE A 66 9.50 5.87 -2.49
CA PHE A 66 8.41 5.16 -1.83
C PHE A 66 8.88 3.77 -1.37
N VAL A 67 8.17 3.25 -0.37
CA VAL A 67 8.33 1.91 0.17
C VAL A 67 7.26 1.02 -0.44
N GLU A 68 7.61 -0.19 -0.87
CA GLU A 68 6.63 -1.21 -1.23
C GLU A 68 7.05 -2.56 -0.63
N LYS A 69 6.11 -3.24 0.02
CA LYS A 69 6.29 -4.59 0.54
C LYS A 69 5.16 -5.48 0.05
N ARG A 70 5.51 -6.63 -0.50
CA ARG A 70 4.58 -7.63 -0.99
C ARG A 70 4.77 -8.94 -0.27
N TYR A 71 3.65 -9.51 0.15
CA TYR A 71 3.55 -10.74 0.89
C TYR A 71 2.67 -11.73 0.15
N LYS A 72 3.06 -12.99 0.14
CA LYS A 72 2.20 -14.12 -0.25
C LYS A 72 1.35 -14.52 0.95
N VAL A 73 0.08 -14.83 0.67
CA VAL A 73 -0.80 -15.53 1.61
C VAL A 73 -0.66 -17.02 1.33
N VAL A 74 -0.08 -17.75 2.28
CA VAL A 74 0.26 -19.17 2.14
C VAL A 74 -0.71 -20.01 2.97
N PRO A 75 -1.58 -20.83 2.34
CA PRO A 75 -2.46 -21.74 3.06
C PRO A 75 -1.69 -22.73 3.93
N SER A 76 -2.23 -23.05 5.10
CA SER A 76 -1.74 -24.15 5.92
C SER A 76 -2.01 -25.50 5.23
N ALA A 77 -1.08 -26.45 5.37
CA ALA A 77 -1.21 -27.76 4.73
C ALA A 77 -2.39 -28.62 5.24
N ALA A 78 -3.02 -28.22 6.35
CA ALA A 78 -4.00 -29.02 7.09
C ALA A 78 -5.45 -28.90 6.57
N GLY A 79 -5.72 -28.09 5.54
CA GLY A 79 -7.07 -27.97 5.00
C GLY A 79 -7.17 -27.08 3.76
N ALA A 80 -8.34 -27.09 3.12
CA ALA A 80 -8.66 -26.14 2.06
C ALA A 80 -8.93 -24.76 2.67
N TRP A 81 -7.98 -23.84 2.52
CA TRP A 81 -8.19 -22.43 2.86
C TRP A 81 -9.19 -21.82 1.84
N PRO A 82 -10.26 -21.12 2.28
CA PRO A 82 -11.28 -20.58 1.40
C PRO A 82 -10.78 -19.32 0.67
N ALA A 83 -9.92 -19.55 -0.33
CA ALA A 83 -9.18 -18.53 -1.04
C ALA A 83 -10.10 -17.53 -1.76
N ASP A 84 -11.25 -17.99 -2.25
CA ASP A 84 -12.30 -17.17 -2.88
C ASP A 84 -12.91 -16.11 -1.95
N GLN A 85 -12.82 -16.29 -0.63
CA GLN A 85 -13.32 -15.34 0.36
C GLN A 85 -12.30 -14.25 0.75
N ALA A 86 -11.04 -14.35 0.33
CA ALA A 86 -9.99 -13.41 0.71
C ALA A 86 -10.29 -11.97 0.23
N ILE A 87 -10.62 -11.79 -1.06
CA ILE A 87 -10.95 -10.47 -1.61
C ILE A 87 -12.26 -9.91 -1.01
N PRO A 88 -13.38 -10.66 -0.98
CA PRO A 88 -14.62 -10.17 -0.38
C PRO A 88 -14.46 -9.67 1.06
N ALA A 89 -13.69 -10.38 1.89
CA ALA A 89 -13.43 -9.97 3.28
C ALA A 89 -12.68 -8.63 3.36
N LEU A 90 -11.68 -8.42 2.49
CA LEU A 90 -10.90 -7.18 2.44
C LEU A 90 -11.70 -6.00 1.89
N VAL A 91 -12.55 -6.23 0.88
CA VAL A 91 -13.44 -5.19 0.34
C VAL A 91 -14.36 -4.65 1.44
N ALA A 92 -14.99 -5.54 2.22
CA ALA A 92 -15.84 -5.14 3.33
C ALA A 92 -15.05 -4.35 4.39
N PHE A 93 -13.89 -4.88 4.81
CA PHE A 93 -13.03 -4.24 5.80
C PHE A 93 -12.56 -2.83 5.38
N TRP A 94 -12.08 -2.67 4.14
CA TRP A 94 -11.60 -1.38 3.65
C TRP A 94 -12.73 -0.38 3.44
N ALA A 95 -13.92 -0.83 3.05
CA ALA A 95 -15.10 0.02 2.99
C ALA A 95 -15.51 0.53 4.38
N GLU A 96 -15.51 -0.33 5.40
CA GLU A 96 -15.77 0.06 6.79
C GLU A 96 -14.75 1.07 7.34
N ARG A 97 -13.48 0.94 6.93
CA ARG A 97 -12.41 1.89 7.27
C ARG A 97 -12.49 3.21 6.51
N GLY A 98 -13.35 3.33 5.50
CA GLY A 98 -13.45 4.51 4.65
C GLY A 98 -12.25 4.70 3.71
N TYR A 99 -11.55 3.61 3.37
CA TYR A 99 -10.46 3.69 2.39
C TYR A 99 -11.04 3.98 1.01
N ARG A 100 -10.35 4.83 0.25
CA ARG A 100 -10.78 5.29 -1.07
C ARG A 100 -10.47 4.23 -2.11
N LEU A 101 -11.45 3.82 -2.91
CA LEU A 101 -11.22 2.91 -4.04
C LEU A 101 -10.30 3.56 -5.08
N HIS A 102 -9.25 2.83 -5.48
CA HIS A 102 -8.32 3.22 -6.53
C HIS A 102 -8.48 2.38 -7.80
N ASP A 103 -8.57 1.05 -7.68
CA ASP A 103 -8.84 0.13 -8.80
C ASP A 103 -9.68 -1.07 -8.32
N ASP A 104 -10.85 -1.27 -8.92
CA ASP A 104 -11.66 -2.50 -8.77
C ASP A 104 -11.50 -3.36 -10.03
N GLY A 105 -10.75 -4.45 -9.90
CA GLY A 105 -10.52 -5.43 -10.95
C GLY A 105 -10.94 -6.83 -10.54
N ARG A 106 -12.00 -6.97 -9.73
CA ARG A 106 -12.44 -8.27 -9.19
C ARG A 106 -13.07 -9.19 -10.24
N ASP A 107 -13.50 -8.65 -11.38
CA ASP A 107 -14.06 -9.37 -12.51
C ASP A 107 -12.99 -9.95 -13.47
N ARG A 108 -11.71 -9.62 -13.25
CA ARG A 108 -10.59 -10.06 -14.09
C ARG A 108 -10.20 -11.51 -13.77
N ARG A 109 -9.57 -12.18 -14.74
CA ARG A 109 -8.99 -13.54 -14.57
C ARG A 109 -8.11 -13.62 -13.32
N ASP A 110 -7.21 -12.65 -13.17
CA ASP A 110 -6.37 -12.45 -11.98
C ASP A 110 -6.96 -11.25 -11.21
N PRO A 111 -7.85 -11.50 -10.23
CA PRO A 111 -8.64 -10.46 -9.61
C PRO A 111 -7.75 -9.55 -8.77
N LYS A 112 -8.04 -8.25 -8.77
CA LYS A 112 -7.29 -7.26 -8.00
C LYS A 112 -8.25 -6.27 -7.35
N TYR A 113 -7.92 -5.80 -6.15
CA TYR A 113 -8.61 -4.69 -5.52
C TYR A 113 -7.57 -3.79 -4.86
N VAL A 114 -7.60 -2.50 -5.18
CA VAL A 114 -6.64 -1.50 -4.72
C VAL A 114 -7.39 -0.37 -4.05
N VAL A 115 -6.98 -0.04 -2.83
CA VAL A 115 -7.52 1.07 -2.06
C VAL A 115 -6.40 1.97 -1.58
N GLU A 116 -6.74 3.23 -1.34
CA GLU A 116 -5.88 4.23 -0.74
C GLU A 116 -6.43 4.61 0.64
N THR A 117 -5.54 4.62 1.62
CA THR A 117 -5.79 5.06 2.99
C THR A 117 -5.90 6.60 3.08
N PRO A 118 -6.48 7.17 4.14
CA PRO A 118 -6.53 8.63 4.32
C PRO A 118 -5.15 9.31 4.35
N ASP A 119 -4.11 8.59 4.77
CA ASP A 119 -2.70 8.99 4.81
C ASP A 119 -1.96 8.75 3.48
N GLY A 120 -2.66 8.35 2.41
CA GLY A 120 -2.11 8.25 1.06
C GLY A 120 -1.35 6.96 0.74
N TYR A 121 -1.31 6.01 1.68
CA TYR A 121 -0.78 4.67 1.43
C TYR A 121 -1.75 3.86 0.58
N MET A 122 -1.21 3.05 -0.32
CA MET A 122 -1.99 2.08 -1.08
C MET A 122 -1.90 0.69 -0.44
N VAL A 123 -3.04 0.00 -0.37
CA VAL A 123 -3.11 -1.41 0.02
C VAL A 123 -3.79 -2.19 -1.09
N ILE A 124 -3.18 -3.30 -1.48
CA ILE A 124 -3.55 -4.07 -2.65
C ILE A 124 -3.73 -5.53 -2.24
N VAL A 125 -4.85 -6.13 -2.67
CA VAL A 125 -4.98 -7.58 -2.76
C VAL A 125 -5.00 -7.98 -4.23
N LYS A 126 -4.22 -9.00 -4.57
CA LYS A 126 -4.18 -9.57 -5.92
C LYS A 126 -4.25 -11.09 -5.85
N GLY A 127 -5.21 -11.66 -6.55
CA GLY A 127 -5.31 -13.09 -6.81
C GLY A 127 -4.64 -13.46 -8.14
N TRP A 128 -4.07 -14.66 -8.19
CA TRP A 128 -3.48 -15.27 -9.38
C TRP A 128 -4.18 -16.59 -9.66
N ASN A 129 -4.88 -16.68 -10.78
CA ASN A 129 -5.59 -17.90 -11.15
C ASN A 129 -4.60 -18.99 -11.60
N ARG A 130 -4.57 -20.11 -10.86
CA ARG A 130 -3.76 -21.30 -11.16
C ARG A 130 -4.52 -22.40 -11.91
N GLY A 131 -5.81 -22.18 -12.16
CA GLY A 131 -6.72 -23.11 -12.82
C GLY A 131 -7.67 -23.77 -11.83
N ASP A 132 -7.13 -24.44 -10.82
CA ASP A 132 -7.85 -25.14 -9.76
C ASP A 132 -7.97 -24.33 -8.45
N HIS A 133 -7.06 -23.39 -8.22
CA HIS A 133 -7.06 -22.49 -7.06
C HIS A 133 -6.56 -21.08 -7.41
N TYR A 134 -6.60 -20.19 -6.42
CA TYR A 134 -6.00 -18.87 -6.48
C TYR A 134 -4.86 -18.75 -5.48
N ASP A 135 -3.72 -18.22 -5.92
CA ASP A 135 -2.71 -17.68 -5.01
C ASP A 135 -3.00 -16.21 -4.74
N TYR A 136 -2.79 -15.75 -3.50
CA TYR A 136 -2.98 -14.35 -3.16
C TYR A 136 -1.72 -13.66 -2.70
N THR A 137 -1.60 -12.39 -3.05
CA THR A 137 -0.62 -11.48 -2.47
C THR A 137 -1.32 -10.28 -1.85
N LEU A 138 -0.79 -9.83 -0.72
CA LEU A 138 -1.07 -8.53 -0.12
C LEU A 138 0.13 -7.62 -0.36
N THR A 139 -0.12 -6.37 -0.73
CA THR A 139 0.93 -5.37 -0.92
C THR A 139 0.54 -4.09 -0.21
N GLY A 140 1.47 -3.53 0.56
CA GLY A 140 1.38 -2.16 1.06
C GLY A 140 2.41 -1.31 0.34
N SER A 141 2.03 -0.06 0.02
CA SER A 141 2.89 0.90 -0.65
C SER A 141 2.70 2.29 -0.05
N SER A 142 3.79 2.99 0.25
CA SER A 142 3.76 4.34 0.81
C SER A 142 3.46 5.38 -0.27
N PRO A 143 2.99 6.58 0.10
CA PRO A 143 3.13 7.74 -0.78
C PRO A 143 4.61 8.05 -1.01
N CYS A 144 4.86 8.98 -1.94
CA CYS A 144 6.21 9.51 -2.15
C CYS A 144 6.67 10.38 -0.98
N ILE A 145 7.75 9.99 -0.35
CA ILE A 145 8.33 10.62 0.84
C ILE A 145 9.77 11.05 0.60
N TRP A 146 10.28 11.93 1.47
CA TRP A 146 11.71 12.17 1.58
C TRP A 146 12.32 11.16 2.54
N ALA A 147 13.42 10.51 2.17
CA ALA A 147 13.99 9.42 2.94
C ALA A 147 14.25 9.75 4.43
N ASN A 148 14.67 10.98 4.72
CA ASN A 148 14.99 11.46 6.05
C ASN A 148 13.90 12.38 6.63
N GLY A 149 12.74 12.46 5.98
CA GLY A 149 11.69 13.44 6.30
C GLY A 149 11.96 14.83 5.73
N THR A 150 11.06 15.78 6.01
CA THR A 150 11.18 17.21 5.66
C THR A 150 11.00 18.06 6.92
N PRO A 151 11.70 19.20 7.07
CA PRO A 151 12.84 19.61 6.27
C PRO A 151 14.02 18.67 6.48
N ASP A 152 14.81 18.48 5.41
CA ASP A 152 16.09 17.79 5.48
C ASP A 152 16.93 18.48 6.59
N PRO A 153 17.33 17.77 7.66
CA PRO A 153 18.18 18.37 8.67
C PRO A 153 19.51 18.73 7.99
N GLN A 154 19.74 20.03 7.78
CA GLN A 154 21.04 20.54 7.32
C GLN A 154 22.13 20.25 8.34
#